data_AF-A0A7X7EDV1-F1
#
_entry.id   AF-A0A7X7EDV1-F1
#
_cell.length_a   1.000
_cell.length_b   1.000
_cell.length_c   1.000
_cell.angle_alpha   90.00
_cell.angle_beta   90.00
_cell.angle_gamma   90.00
#
_symmetry.space_group_name_H-M   'P 1'
#
loop_
_entity.id
_entity.type
_entity.pdbx_description
1 polymer ?
#
loop_
_entity_poly.entity_id
_entity_poly.type
_entity_poly.pdbx_seq_one_letter_code
_entity_poly.pdbx_strand_id
1 'polypeptide(L)' 'MKIGFIGLGIMGKPMVKNLLKAGHEVVCYDVVKENVENVVAAGARAGKSAADVASQVPLVITMLPNSP' A
#
# COMPACT_ATOMS: atom_id res chain seq x y z
N MET A 1 -2.43 -12.35 -6.69
CA MET A 1 -3.73 -11.65 -6.42
C MET A 1 -3.46 -10.15 -6.30
N LYS A 2 -4.43 -9.31 -6.70
CA LYS A 2 -4.35 -7.85 -6.57
C LYS A 2 -4.85 -7.39 -5.19
N ILE A 3 -4.04 -6.63 -4.46
CA ILE A 3 -4.28 -6.24 -3.06
C ILE A 3 -4.16 -4.72 -2.93
N GLY A 4 -5.08 -4.11 -2.18
CA GLY A 4 -4.99 -2.72 -1.74
C GLY A 4 -4.25 -2.59 -0.42
N PHE A 5 -3.35 -1.61 -0.29
CA PHE A 5 -2.66 -1.33 0.96
C PHE A 5 -2.71 0.15 1.31
N ILE A 6 -3.32 0.49 2.45
CA ILE A 6 -3.48 1.87 2.93
C ILE A 6 -2.67 2.04 4.21
N GLY A 7 -1.71 2.96 4.18
CA GLY A 7 -0.76 3.20 5.27
C GLY A 7 0.56 2.45 5.04
N LEU A 8 1.63 3.21 4.83
CA LEU A 8 2.93 2.77 4.32
C LEU A 8 4.09 3.25 5.22
N GLY A 9 3.80 3.47 6.50
CA GLY A 9 4.78 3.80 7.53
C GLY A 9 5.73 2.65 7.85
N ILE A 10 6.29 2.66 9.07
CA ILE A 10 7.33 1.71 9.52
C ILE A 10 6.90 0.24 9.31
N MET A 11 5.64 -0.08 9.61
CA MET A 11 5.10 -1.43 9.44
C MET A 11 4.55 -1.71 8.04
N GLY A 12 3.82 -0.76 7.44
CA GLY A 12 3.17 -0.98 6.14
C GLY A 12 4.18 -1.22 5.00
N LYS A 13 5.28 -0.46 4.98
CA LYS A 13 6.33 -0.56 3.95
C LYS A 13 6.95 -1.95 3.81
N PRO A 14 7.49 -2.61 4.87
CA PRO A 14 8.02 -3.96 4.75
C PRO A 14 6.94 -5.00 4.40
N MET A 15 5.69 -4.81 4.86
CA MET A 15 4.57 -5.70 4.50
C MET A 15 4.28 -5.66 3.00
N VAL A 16 4.19 -4.46 2.41
CA VAL A 16 4.01 -4.31 0.95
C VAL A 16 5.15 -4.95 0.18
N LYS A 17 6.40 -4.72 0.59
CA LYS A 17 7.56 -5.35 -0.05
C LYS A 17 7.51 -6.88 -0.01
N ASN A 18 7.04 -7.47 1.09
CA ASN A 18 6.87 -8.91 1.20
C ASN A 18 5.74 -9.44 0.31
N LEU A 19 4.61 -8.72 0.22
CA LEU A 19 3.53 -9.07 -0.71
C LEU A 19 3.99 -9.05 -2.17
N LEU A 20 4.76 -8.03 -2.56
CA LEU A 20 5.36 -7.96 -3.90
C LEU A 20 6.33 -9.12 -4.17
N LYS A 21 7.21 -9.44 -3.21
CA LYS A 21 8.14 -10.59 -3.31
C LYS A 21 7.40 -11.92 -3.43
N ALA A 22 6.23 -12.06 -2.81
CA ALA A 22 5.38 -13.24 -2.91
C ALA A 22 4.55 -13.29 -4.22
N GLY A 23 4.73 -12.33 -5.14
CA GLY A 23 4.07 -12.32 -6.45
C GLY A 23 2.67 -11.72 -6.45
N HIS A 24 2.30 -10.94 -5.41
CA HIS A 24 1.06 -10.18 -5.40
C HIS A 24 1.24 -8.83 -6.10
N GLU A 25 0.19 -8.38 -6.78
CA GLU A 25 0.12 -7.00 -7.28
C GLU A 25 -0.43 -6.11 -6.15
N VAL A 26 0.25 -5.02 -5.83
CA VAL A 26 -0.18 -4.11 -4.76
C VAL A 26 -0.51 -2.74 -5.33
N VAL A 27 -1.74 -2.26 -5.07
CA VAL A 27 -2.12 -0.85 -5.24
C VAL A 27 -2.09 -0.20 -3.87
N CYS A 28 -1.34 0.88 -3.70
CA CYS A 28 -1.03 1.43 -2.39
C CYS A 28 -1.35 2.93 -2.28
N TYR A 29 -1.65 3.37 -1.05
CA TYR A 29 -1.88 4.77 -0.74
C TYR A 29 -1.39 5.10 0.67
N ASP A 30 -0.82 6.30 0.82
CA ASP A 30 -0.48 6.94 2.09
C ASP A 30 -0.64 8.45 1.91
N VAL A 31 -0.95 9.16 2.99
CA VAL A 31 -1.02 10.63 3.00
C VAL A 31 0.35 11.27 2.83
N VAL A 32 1.42 10.58 3.23
CA VAL A 32 2.82 10.96 3.03
C VAL A 32 3.31 10.41 1.70
N LYS A 33 3.49 11.29 0.72
CA LYS A 33 3.90 10.94 -0.66
C LYS A 33 5.19 10.12 -0.72
N GLU A 34 6.18 10.45 0.10
CA GLU A 34 7.47 9.75 0.15
C GLU A 34 7.30 8.26 0.48
N ASN A 35 6.35 7.90 1.35
CA ASN A 35 6.09 6.49 1.68
C ASN A 35 5.54 5.72 0.47
N VAL A 36 4.72 6.37 -0.37
CA VAL A 36 4.22 5.79 -1.62
C VAL A 36 5.37 5.59 -2.61
N GLU A 37 6.20 6.61 -2.82
CA GLU A 37 7.35 6.54 -3.74
C GLU A 37 8.31 5.39 -3.38
N ASN A 38 8.56 5.18 -2.08
CA ASN A 38 9.40 4.10 -1.57
C ASN A 38 8.93 2.69 -1.96
N VAL A 39 7.62 2.43 -1.95
CA VAL A 39 7.07 1.12 -2.30
C VAL A 39 6.79 0.99 -3.81
N VAL A 40 6.52 2.10 -4.50
CA VAL A 40 6.45 2.13 -5.97
C VAL A 40 7.80 1.78 -6.57
N ALA A 41 8.89 2.30 -6.03
CA ALA A 41 10.26 1.91 -6.42
C ALA A 41 10.53 0.40 -6.22
N ALA A 42 9.77 -0.26 -5.34
CA ALA A 42 9.85 -1.71 -5.13
C ALA A 42 8.87 -2.53 -5.99
N GLY A 43 8.02 -1.89 -6.81
CA GLY A 43 7.08 -2.54 -7.73
C GLY A 43 5.59 -2.39 -7.39
N ALA A 44 5.22 -1.63 -6.35
CA ALA A 44 3.83 -1.30 -6.10
C ALA A 44 3.28 -0.28 -7.12
N ARG A 45 1.95 -0.20 -7.25
CA ARG A 45 1.26 0.85 -8.01
C ARG A 45 0.69 1.89 -7.05
N ALA A 46 0.83 3.17 -7.38
CA ALA A 46 0.24 4.25 -6.58
C ALA A 46 -1.25 4.43 -6.89
N GLY A 47 -2.08 4.44 -5.85
CA GLY A 47 -3.45 4.94 -5.89
C GLY A 47 -3.52 6.44 -5.59
N LYS A 48 -4.60 7.09 -6.00
CA LYS A 48 -4.85 8.52 -5.82
C LYS A 48 -5.46 8.85 -4.45
N SER A 49 -6.15 7.90 -3.85
CA SER A 49 -6.80 8.00 -2.53
C SER A 49 -7.11 6.61 -1.98
N ALA A 50 -7.50 6.52 -0.71
CA ALA A 50 -8.01 5.29 -0.13
C ALA A 50 -9.20 4.69 -0.92
N ALA A 51 -10.13 5.55 -1.37
CA ALA A 51 -11.28 5.14 -2.16
C ALA A 51 -10.86 4.64 -3.55
N ASP A 52 -9.88 5.29 -4.19
CA ASP A 52 -9.32 4.85 -5.46
C ASP A 52 -8.68 3.45 -5.33
N VAL A 53 -7.86 3.22 -4.29
CA VAL A 53 -7.28 1.90 -4.00
C VAL A 53 -8.37 0.84 -3.86
N ALA A 54 -9.38 1.11 -3.03
CA ALA A 54 -10.47 0.16 -2.78
C ALA A 54 -11.29 -0.18 -4.03
N SER A 55 -11.46 0.77 -4.97
CA SER A 55 -12.18 0.53 -6.23
C SER A 55 -11.46 -0.43 -7.19
N GLN A 56 -10.15 -0.62 -7.01
CA GLN A 56 -9.31 -1.34 -7.96
C GLN A 56 -9.03 -2.79 -7.56
N VAL A 57 -9.42 -3.20 -6.35
CA VAL A 57 -8.95 -4.45 -5.72
C VAL A 57 -10.07 -5.13 -4.93
N PRO A 58 -10.06 -6.47 -4.83
CA PRO A 58 -11.04 -7.22 -4.05
C PRO A 58 -10.75 -7.27 -2.54
N LEU A 59 -9.53 -6.95 -2.11
CA LEU A 59 -9.08 -7.01 -0.71
C LEU A 59 -8.25 -5.78 -0.38
N VAL A 60 -8.55 -5.13 0.74
CA VAL A 60 -7.81 -3.97 1.25
C VAL A 60 -7.26 -4.26 2.64
N ILE A 61 -5.99 -3.96 2.85
CA ILE A 61 -5.32 -3.97 4.16
C ILE A 61 -5.08 -2.52 4.57
N THR A 62 -5.46 -2.18 5.81
CA THR A 62 -5.18 -0.87 6.41
C THR A 62 -4.16 -1.03 7.54
N MET A 63 -3.06 -0.28 7.49
CA MET A 63 -2.04 -0.25 8.53
C MET A 63 -1.76 1.19 8.92
N LEU A 64 -2.56 1.70 9.87
CA LEU A 64 -2.57 3.10 10.27
C LEU A 64 -2.02 3.24 11.69
N PRO A 65 -1.38 4.38 12.02
CA PRO A 65 -1.09 4.68 13.41
C PRO A 65 -2.39 4.76 14.21
N ASN A 66 -2.38 4.23 15.43
CA ASN A 66 -3.44 4.49 16.39
C ASN A 66 -2.98 5.65 17.27
N SER A 67 -3.78 6.71 17.40
CA SER A 67 -3.40 7.88 18.22
C SER A 67 -3.40 7.56 19.72
N PRO A 68 -2.64 8.35 20.52
CA PRO A 68 -1.79 9.48 20.14
C PRO A 68 -0.35 9.07 19.78
#